data_AF-A0A7W7HE26-F1
#
_entry.id   AF-A0A7W7HE26-F1
#
_cell.length_a   1.000
_cell.length_b   1.000
_cell.length_c   1.000
_cell.angle_alpha   90.00
_cell.angle_beta   90.00
_cell.angle_gamma   90.00
#
_symmetry.space_group_name_H-M   'P 1'
#
loop_
_entity.id
_entity.type
_entity.pdbx_description
1 polymer ?
#
loop_
_entity_poly.entity_id
_entity_poly.type
_entity_poly.pdbx_seq_one_letter_code
_entity_poly.pdbx_strand_id
1 'polypeptide(L)'
;MSYVKYTREMLTAAVAASTSMSGVLRHLNLRLNGGSHAYLRRRITQLGIDTSHFLGRAHMPGTRNPRRRGPGEILIERPPDAKRQAPTVLRRALEDLGRAYRCTECGIDGSWNGRPLTLQVDHIDGRFWNCQAENLRFLCPNCHSQTATYAGRNRPRHRVPMVRVDDRGSPVEQPAQCATTEEERAEVLQKVQRKELAVADAARQLGCERRQVYALMRRWETHGTLTPLPWRPRTPDLDRATITE
;
A
#
# COMPACT_ATOMS: atom_id res chain seq x y z
N MET A 1 -12.04 -14.01 -53.93
CA MET A 1 -13.02 -14.41 -52.89
C MET A 1 -12.29 -14.74 -51.60
N SER A 2 -12.78 -14.25 -50.45
CA SER A 2 -12.29 -14.67 -49.13
C SER A 2 -13.19 -15.77 -48.57
N TYR A 3 -12.58 -16.83 -48.04
CA TYR A 3 -13.30 -17.88 -47.32
C TYR A 3 -13.53 -17.45 -45.88
N VAL A 4 -14.77 -17.55 -45.41
CA VAL A 4 -15.14 -17.21 -44.03
C VAL A 4 -15.70 -18.45 -43.35
N LYS A 5 -15.13 -18.81 -42.19
CA LYS A 5 -15.53 -19.99 -41.42
C LYS A 5 -16.90 -19.86 -40.75
N TYR A 6 -17.33 -18.64 -40.42
CA TYR A 6 -18.64 -18.35 -39.82
C TYR A 6 -19.28 -17.16 -40.50
N THR A 7 -20.42 -17.41 -41.14
CA THR A 7 -21.19 -16.36 -41.82
C THR A 7 -21.98 -15.53 -40.80
N ARG A 8 -22.52 -14.40 -41.27
CA ARG A 8 -23.32 -13.52 -40.41
C ARG A 8 -24.59 -14.24 -39.95
N GLU A 9 -25.25 -14.95 -40.85
CA GLU A 9 -26.49 -15.66 -40.64
C GLU A 9 -26.31 -16.75 -39.57
N MET A 10 -25.24 -17.53 -39.68
CA MET A 10 -24.90 -18.57 -38.69
C MET A 10 -24.69 -17.98 -37.29
N LEU A 11 -23.96 -16.86 -37.19
CA LEU A 11 -23.67 -16.22 -35.91
C LEU A 11 -24.90 -15.54 -35.32
N THR A 12 -25.75 -14.92 -36.15
CA THR A 12 -27.01 -14.31 -35.70
C THR A 12 -27.93 -15.37 -35.12
N ALA A 13 -28.11 -16.51 -35.79
CA ALA A 13 -28.93 -17.61 -35.29
C ALA A 13 -28.39 -18.18 -33.96
N ALA A 14 -27.07 -18.40 -33.89
CA ALA A 14 -26.44 -18.94 -32.67
C ALA A 14 -26.50 -17.95 -31.49
N VAL A 15 -26.38 -16.64 -31.74
CA VAL A 15 -26.50 -15.58 -30.74
C VAL A 15 -27.93 -15.45 -30.24
N ALA A 16 -28.94 -15.50 -31.13
CA ALA A 16 -30.35 -15.46 -30.75
C ALA A 16 -30.75 -16.67 -29.88
N ALA A 17 -30.19 -17.85 -30.17
CA ALA A 17 -30.47 -19.08 -29.41
C ALA A 17 -29.69 -19.20 -28.09
N SER A 18 -28.86 -18.22 -27.72
CA SER A 18 -27.96 -18.29 -26.57
C SER A 18 -28.09 -17.08 -25.64
N THR A 19 -27.80 -17.26 -24.35
CA THR A 19 -27.76 -16.17 -23.34
C THR A 19 -26.33 -15.80 -22.92
N SER A 20 -25.32 -16.44 -23.52
CA SER A 20 -23.90 -16.17 -23.26
C SER A 20 -23.01 -16.62 -24.42
N MET A 21 -21.80 -16.07 -24.51
CA MET A 21 -20.79 -16.50 -25.48
C MET A 21 -20.45 -17.99 -25.37
N SER A 22 -20.38 -18.56 -24.16
CA SER A 22 -20.20 -20.00 -23.98
C SER A 22 -21.39 -20.79 -24.54
N GLY A 23 -22.61 -20.25 -24.43
CA GLY A 23 -23.80 -20.79 -25.10
C GLY A 23 -23.66 -20.81 -26.61
N VAL A 24 -23.18 -19.72 -27.21
CA VAL A 24 -22.94 -19.63 -28.66
C VAL A 24 -21.94 -20.70 -29.12
N LEU A 25 -20.84 -20.89 -28.37
CA LEU A 25 -19.87 -21.94 -28.68
C LEU A 25 -20.49 -23.34 -28.61
N ARG A 26 -21.32 -23.62 -27.61
CA ARG A 26 -22.04 -24.91 -27.50
C ARG A 26 -23.04 -25.10 -28.62
N HIS A 27 -23.79 -24.06 -28.99
CA HIS A 27 -24.77 -24.09 -30.07
C HIS A 27 -24.11 -24.41 -31.42
N LEU A 28 -22.89 -23.89 -31.64
CA LEU A 28 -22.08 -24.18 -32.82
C LEU A 28 -21.25 -25.48 -32.70
N ASN A 29 -21.46 -26.29 -31.66
CA ASN A 29 -20.71 -27.52 -31.37
C ASN A 29 -19.19 -27.32 -31.32
N LEU A 30 -18.74 -26.16 -30.84
CA LEU A 30 -17.33 -25.82 -30.70
C LEU A 30 -16.82 -26.13 -29.30
N ARG A 31 -15.55 -26.56 -29.22
CA ARG A 31 -14.87 -26.76 -27.95
C ARG A 31 -14.75 -25.43 -27.20
N LEU A 32 -15.09 -25.46 -25.91
CA LEU A 32 -14.94 -24.32 -25.00
C LEU A 32 -13.46 -24.09 -24.71
N ASN A 33 -12.84 -23.17 -25.45
CA ASN A 33 -11.48 -22.71 -25.21
C ASN A 33 -11.39 -21.19 -25.40
N GLY A 34 -10.37 -20.56 -24.80
CA GLY A 34 -10.22 -19.10 -24.83
C GLY A 34 -10.02 -18.53 -26.23
N GLY A 35 -9.36 -19.28 -27.12
CA GLY A 35 -9.09 -18.86 -28.51
C GLY A 35 -10.36 -18.75 -29.34
N SER A 36 -11.18 -19.81 -29.37
CA SER A 36 -12.49 -19.84 -30.03
C SER A 36 -13.44 -18.80 -29.45
N HIS A 37 -13.40 -18.60 -28.13
CA HIS A 37 -14.21 -17.59 -27.46
C HIS A 37 -13.83 -16.17 -27.89
N ALA A 38 -12.53 -15.85 -27.89
CA ALA A 38 -12.04 -14.54 -28.32
C ALA A 38 -12.29 -14.30 -29.81
N TYR A 39 -12.09 -15.33 -30.65
CA TYR A 39 -12.33 -15.25 -32.09
C TYR A 39 -13.79 -14.96 -32.41
N LEU A 40 -14.73 -15.72 -31.86
CA LEU A 40 -16.16 -15.51 -32.10
C LEU A 40 -16.64 -14.18 -31.54
N ARG A 41 -16.17 -13.77 -30.36
CA ARG A 41 -16.52 -12.45 -29.80
C ARG A 41 -16.11 -11.33 -30.74
N ARG A 42 -14.88 -11.35 -31.24
CA ARG A 42 -14.40 -10.36 -32.23
C ARG A 42 -15.24 -10.38 -33.50
N ARG A 43 -15.56 -11.57 -34.01
CA ARG A 43 -16.34 -11.71 -35.25
C ARG A 43 -17.77 -11.19 -35.11
N ILE A 44 -18.44 -11.48 -34.00
CA ILE A 44 -19.79 -10.99 -33.66
C ILE A 44 -19.79 -9.46 -33.58
N THR A 45 -18.80 -8.87 -32.88
CA THR A 45 -18.64 -7.41 -32.80
C THR A 45 -18.39 -6.79 -34.18
N GLN A 46 -17.52 -7.37 -35.01
CA GLN A 46 -17.25 -6.89 -36.37
C GLN A 46 -18.49 -6.91 -37.28
N LEU A 47 -19.39 -7.87 -37.07
CA LEU A 47 -20.61 -8.03 -37.86
C LEU A 47 -21.80 -7.23 -37.30
N GLY A 48 -21.60 -6.50 -36.19
CA GLY A 48 -22.62 -5.68 -35.54
C GLY A 48 -23.83 -6.50 -35.07
N ILE A 49 -23.62 -7.75 -34.65
CA ILE A 49 -24.70 -8.59 -34.16
C ILE A 49 -24.99 -8.20 -32.69
N ASP A 50 -26.26 -7.92 -32.39
CA ASP A 50 -26.67 -7.55 -31.04
C ASP A 50 -26.50 -8.72 -30.06
N THR A 51 -25.92 -8.41 -28.89
CA THR A 51 -25.72 -9.36 -27.78
C THR A 51 -26.18 -8.76 -26.46
N SER A 52 -27.00 -7.70 -26.50
CA SER A 52 -27.51 -6.99 -25.33
C SER A 52 -28.26 -7.90 -24.34
N HIS A 53 -28.90 -8.96 -24.83
CA HIS A 53 -29.60 -9.97 -24.01
C HIS A 53 -28.66 -10.93 -23.28
N PHE A 54 -27.34 -10.88 -23.51
CA PHE A 54 -26.39 -11.74 -22.80
C PHE A 54 -26.23 -11.28 -21.34
N LEU A 55 -26.76 -12.07 -20.42
CA LEU A 55 -26.78 -11.75 -18.98
C LEU A 55 -25.38 -11.83 -18.33
N GLY A 56 -24.41 -12.50 -18.96
CA GLY A 56 -23.04 -12.61 -18.43
C GLY A 56 -23.01 -13.20 -17.01
N ARG A 57 -22.38 -12.49 -16.05
CA ARG A 57 -22.35 -12.89 -14.63
C ARG A 57 -23.70 -12.72 -13.92
N ALA A 58 -24.66 -12.03 -14.55
CA ALA A 58 -26.00 -11.79 -14.02
C ALA A 58 -27.03 -12.85 -14.46
N HIS A 59 -26.61 -14.01 -14.98
CA HIS A 59 -27.53 -15.10 -15.39
C HIS A 59 -28.28 -15.74 -14.20
N MET A 60 -27.87 -15.46 -12.97
CA MET A 60 -28.49 -16.00 -11.74
C MET A 60 -28.85 -14.86 -10.78
N PRO A 61 -29.62 -13.84 -11.21
CA PRO A 61 -29.95 -12.72 -10.35
C PRO A 61 -30.84 -13.20 -9.19
N GLY A 62 -30.55 -12.77 -7.96
CA GLY A 62 -31.31 -13.16 -6.77
C GLY A 62 -30.95 -14.52 -6.14
N THR A 63 -30.22 -15.39 -6.84
CA THR A 63 -29.78 -16.67 -6.26
C THR A 63 -28.57 -16.48 -5.36
N ARG A 64 -28.75 -16.69 -4.05
CA ARG A 64 -27.65 -16.66 -3.08
C ARG A 64 -26.90 -18.00 -3.15
N ASN A 65 -25.56 -17.96 -3.22
CA ASN A 65 -24.75 -19.19 -3.14
C ASN A 65 -25.12 -19.94 -1.83
N PRO A 66 -25.57 -21.20 -1.88
CA PRO A 66 -26.00 -21.93 -0.69
C PRO A 66 -24.85 -22.14 0.32
N ARG A 67 -23.59 -22.07 -0.12
CA ARG A 67 -22.41 -22.14 0.75
C ARG A 67 -21.98 -20.79 1.32
N ARG A 68 -22.78 -19.74 1.13
CA ARG A 68 -22.46 -18.40 1.64
C ARG A 68 -22.68 -18.36 3.16
N ARG A 69 -21.58 -18.30 3.90
CA ARG A 69 -21.58 -18.06 5.35
C ARG A 69 -22.38 -16.81 5.73
N GLY A 70 -23.22 -16.94 6.75
CA GLY A 70 -24.01 -15.84 7.33
C GLY A 70 -23.20 -14.97 8.31
N PRO A 71 -23.74 -13.84 8.79
CA PRO A 71 -23.07 -12.97 9.75
C PRO A 71 -22.66 -13.69 11.03
N GLY A 72 -23.56 -14.52 11.60
CA GLY A 72 -23.29 -15.27 12.84
C GLY A 72 -22.16 -16.30 12.73
N GLU A 73 -21.81 -16.75 11.52
CA GLU A 73 -20.65 -17.62 11.31
C GLU A 73 -19.35 -16.85 11.10
N ILE A 74 -19.44 -15.58 10.69
CA ILE A 74 -18.30 -14.74 10.30
C ILE A 74 -17.85 -13.87 11.45
N LEU A 75 -18.81 -13.27 12.16
CA LEU A 75 -18.60 -12.27 13.19
C LEU A 75 -18.43 -12.94 14.56
N ILE A 76 -17.43 -13.83 14.64
CA ILE A 76 -17.11 -14.60 15.83
C ILE A 76 -15.66 -14.36 16.24
N GLU A 77 -15.35 -14.61 17.50
CA GLU A 77 -13.97 -14.78 17.92
C GLU A 77 -13.42 -16.10 17.37
N ARG A 78 -12.21 -16.06 16.83
CA ARG A 78 -11.53 -17.20 16.22
C ARG A 78 -10.24 -17.51 16.98
N PRO A 79 -9.70 -18.73 16.86
CA PRO A 79 -8.39 -19.07 17.40
C PRO A 79 -7.30 -18.08 16.93
N PRO A 80 -6.33 -17.70 17.79
CA PRO A 80 -5.29 -16.72 17.43
C PRO A 80 -4.38 -17.12 16.25
N ASP A 81 -4.23 -18.42 16.02
CA ASP A 81 -3.46 -19.03 14.93
C ASP A 81 -4.25 -19.10 13.61
N ALA A 82 -5.55 -18.78 13.62
CA ALA A 82 -6.38 -18.82 12.44
C ALA A 82 -5.93 -17.79 11.38
N LYS A 83 -6.17 -18.09 10.09
CA LYS A 83 -5.93 -17.12 9.02
C LYS A 83 -6.85 -15.91 9.18
N ARG A 84 -6.29 -14.70 9.04
CA ARG A 84 -7.06 -13.43 9.05
C ARG A 84 -8.23 -13.47 8.08
N GLN A 85 -9.41 -13.06 8.56
CA GLN A 85 -10.62 -12.98 7.72
C GLN A 85 -10.45 -11.86 6.67
N ALA A 86 -10.87 -12.14 5.43
CA ALA A 86 -10.79 -11.17 4.36
C ALA A 86 -11.66 -9.92 4.68
N PRO A 87 -11.15 -8.68 4.50
CA PRO A 87 -11.90 -7.47 4.84
C PRO A 87 -13.23 -7.35 4.11
N THR A 88 -13.32 -7.82 2.87
CA THR A 88 -14.56 -7.84 2.08
C THR A 88 -15.63 -8.74 2.70
N VAL A 89 -15.24 -9.83 3.36
CA VAL A 89 -16.16 -10.74 4.04
C VAL A 89 -16.67 -10.13 5.34
N LEU A 90 -15.78 -9.48 6.11
CA LEU A 90 -16.17 -8.78 7.33
C LEU A 90 -17.12 -7.60 7.04
N ARG A 91 -16.78 -6.75 6.05
CA ARG A 91 -17.64 -5.65 5.61
C ARG A 91 -19.04 -6.13 5.28
N ARG A 92 -19.13 -7.15 4.41
CA ARG A 92 -20.39 -7.74 4.00
C ARG A 92 -21.18 -8.32 5.17
N ALA A 93 -20.52 -8.98 6.11
CA ALA A 93 -21.18 -9.54 7.29
C ALA A 93 -21.71 -8.46 8.24
N LEU A 94 -20.99 -7.34 8.39
CA LEU A 94 -21.44 -6.18 9.16
C LEU A 94 -22.64 -5.50 8.48
N GLU A 95 -22.60 -5.32 7.16
CA GLU A 95 -23.73 -4.78 6.39
C GLU A 95 -24.96 -5.70 6.45
N ASP A 96 -24.77 -7.02 6.30
CA ASP A 96 -25.83 -8.03 6.46
C ASP A 96 -26.46 -7.98 7.88
N LEU A 97 -25.72 -7.56 8.90
CA LEU A 97 -26.19 -7.36 10.28
C LEU A 97 -26.92 -6.00 10.46
N GLY A 98 -26.94 -5.14 9.44
CA GLY A 98 -27.52 -3.79 9.51
C GLY A 98 -26.57 -2.74 10.09
N ARG A 99 -25.27 -3.03 10.21
CA ARG A 99 -24.28 -2.01 10.60
C ARG A 99 -24.22 -0.95 9.51
N ALA A 100 -24.49 0.30 9.88
CA ALA A 100 -24.40 1.39 8.94
C ALA A 100 -22.98 1.58 8.40
N TYR A 101 -22.88 1.74 7.08
CA TYR A 101 -21.61 1.94 6.37
C TYR A 101 -21.13 3.40 6.49
N ARG A 102 -20.77 3.78 7.71
CA ARG A 102 -20.26 5.12 8.03
C ARG A 102 -19.06 5.03 8.97
N CYS A 103 -18.12 5.95 8.79
CA CYS A 103 -16.98 6.06 9.70
C CYS A 103 -17.48 6.34 11.11
N THR A 104 -17.04 5.54 12.08
CA THR A 104 -17.46 5.69 13.48
C THR A 104 -16.91 6.96 14.13
N GLU A 105 -15.78 7.49 13.62
CA GLU A 105 -15.13 8.69 14.18
C GLU A 105 -15.67 9.98 13.53
N CYS A 106 -15.63 10.09 12.20
CA CYS A 106 -15.99 11.32 11.50
C CYS A 106 -17.36 11.29 10.78
N GLY A 107 -18.07 10.17 10.83
CA GLY A 107 -19.42 10.04 10.26
C GLY A 107 -19.50 9.89 8.73
N ILE A 108 -18.39 10.00 7.99
CA ILE A 108 -18.42 9.92 6.52
C ILE A 108 -19.01 8.59 6.03
N ASP A 109 -19.88 8.65 5.03
CA ASP A 109 -20.78 7.57 4.61
C ASP A 109 -20.27 6.71 3.44
N GLY A 110 -18.96 6.79 3.16
CA GLY A 110 -18.36 6.11 2.02
C GLY A 110 -18.42 6.91 0.71
N SER A 111 -18.61 8.23 0.79
CA SER A 111 -18.36 9.15 -0.31
C SER A 111 -17.25 10.14 0.05
N TRP A 112 -16.37 10.49 -0.90
CA TRP A 112 -15.36 11.55 -0.74
C TRP A 112 -15.11 12.22 -2.08
N ASN A 113 -15.17 13.55 -2.12
CA ASN A 113 -14.96 14.35 -3.33
C ASN A 113 -15.82 13.87 -4.52
N GLY A 114 -17.11 13.59 -4.25
CA GLY A 114 -18.06 13.09 -5.26
C GLY A 114 -17.79 11.67 -5.78
N ARG A 115 -16.84 10.94 -5.19
CA ARG A 115 -16.47 9.58 -5.60
C ARG A 115 -16.67 8.57 -4.45
N PRO A 116 -16.87 7.28 -4.75
CA PRO A 116 -16.96 6.26 -3.72
C PRO A 116 -15.67 6.14 -2.91
N LEU A 117 -15.80 6.19 -1.59
CA LEU A 117 -14.75 5.93 -0.62
C LEU A 117 -14.99 4.57 0.05
N THR A 118 -13.99 3.70 -0.02
CA THR A 118 -14.06 2.42 0.69
C THR A 118 -13.69 2.62 2.16
N LEU A 119 -14.65 2.41 3.06
CA LEU A 119 -14.38 2.33 4.49
C LEU A 119 -13.66 1.02 4.82
N GLN A 120 -12.69 1.15 5.72
CA GLN A 120 -11.84 0.08 6.22
C GLN A 120 -12.47 -0.53 7.47
N VAL A 121 -12.35 -1.85 7.62
CA VAL A 121 -12.79 -2.56 8.83
C VAL A 121 -11.63 -2.56 9.81
N ASP A 122 -11.78 -1.81 10.89
CA ASP A 122 -10.83 -1.73 12.01
C ASP A 122 -11.25 -2.69 13.13
N HIS A 123 -10.27 -3.27 13.81
CA HIS A 123 -10.47 -4.07 15.02
C HIS A 123 -10.07 -3.19 16.20
N ILE A 124 -11.02 -2.89 17.09
CA ILE A 124 -10.82 -1.94 18.21
C ILE A 124 -9.66 -2.40 19.10
N ASP A 125 -9.58 -3.71 19.39
CA ASP A 125 -8.51 -4.31 20.18
C ASP A 125 -7.22 -4.62 19.39
N GLY A 126 -7.21 -4.41 18.07
CA GLY A 126 -6.09 -4.73 17.17
C GLY A 126 -5.83 -6.22 16.96
N ARG A 127 -6.66 -7.13 17.51
CA ARG A 127 -6.52 -8.59 17.37
C ARG A 127 -7.33 -9.06 16.17
N PHE A 128 -6.64 -9.41 15.09
CA PHE A 128 -7.30 -9.76 13.81
C PHE A 128 -8.21 -11.01 13.86
N TRP A 129 -8.05 -11.85 14.89
CA TRP A 129 -8.85 -13.06 15.10
C TRP A 129 -10.15 -12.79 15.89
N ASN A 130 -10.24 -11.65 16.60
CA ASN A 130 -11.46 -11.23 17.26
C ASN A 130 -12.37 -10.51 16.25
N CYS A 131 -13.15 -11.27 15.49
CA CYS A 131 -14.06 -10.73 14.48
C CYS A 131 -15.48 -10.47 15.01
N GLN A 132 -15.69 -10.44 16.33
CA GLN A 132 -17.00 -10.12 16.91
C GLN A 132 -17.51 -8.76 16.43
N ALA A 133 -18.82 -8.64 16.20
CA ALA A 133 -19.42 -7.46 15.59
C ALA A 133 -19.17 -6.18 16.40
N GLU A 134 -19.04 -6.31 17.72
CA GLU A 134 -18.79 -5.23 18.68
C GLU A 134 -17.34 -4.76 18.66
N ASN A 135 -16.40 -5.66 18.33
CA ASN A 135 -14.98 -5.33 18.21
C ASN A 135 -14.62 -4.71 16.85
N LEU A 136 -15.54 -4.76 15.88
CA LEU A 136 -15.33 -4.23 14.54
C LEU A 136 -16.02 -2.88 14.34
N ARG A 137 -15.32 -1.96 13.68
CA ARG A 137 -15.88 -0.67 13.28
C ARG A 137 -15.45 -0.27 11.88
N PHE A 138 -16.29 0.50 11.21
CA PHE A 138 -15.92 1.12 9.94
C PHE A 138 -15.18 2.43 10.20
N LEU A 139 -14.01 2.59 9.58
CA LEU A 139 -13.24 3.82 9.59
C LEU A 139 -12.89 4.26 8.17
N CYS A 140 -12.89 5.57 7.92
CA CYS A 140 -12.30 6.10 6.69
C CYS A 140 -10.76 5.99 6.75
N PRO A 141 -10.04 6.02 5.62
CA PRO A 141 -8.58 5.89 5.61
C PRO A 141 -7.87 6.94 6.48
N ASN A 142 -8.41 8.15 6.55
CA ASN A 142 -7.83 9.23 7.34
C ASN A 142 -7.96 8.98 8.85
N CYS A 143 -9.15 8.60 9.33
CA CYS A 143 -9.36 8.27 10.74
C CYS A 143 -8.64 6.98 11.13
N HIS A 144 -8.63 5.96 10.26
CA HIS A 144 -7.94 4.71 10.57
C HIS A 144 -6.43 4.92 10.75
N SER A 145 -5.79 5.77 9.93
CA SER A 145 -4.35 6.07 10.06
C SER A 145 -3.94 6.68 11.40
N GLN A 146 -4.89 7.27 12.13
CA GLN A 146 -4.69 7.89 13.44
C GLN A 146 -4.84 6.90 14.60
N THR A 147 -5.38 5.69 14.36
CA THR A 147 -5.55 4.69 15.42
C THR A 147 -4.22 4.14 15.94
N ALA A 148 -4.19 3.72 17.21
CA ALA A 148 -3.01 3.11 17.82
C ALA A 148 -2.65 1.75 17.18
N THR A 149 -3.63 1.06 16.59
CA THR A 149 -3.51 -0.26 15.97
C THR A 149 -3.12 -0.19 14.48
N TYR A 150 -3.15 1.00 13.88
CA TYR A 150 -2.91 1.20 12.45
C TYR A 150 -1.57 0.63 11.99
N ALA A 151 -1.59 -0.16 10.91
CA ALA A 151 -0.40 -0.74 10.29
C ALA A 151 0.55 -1.47 11.28
N GLY A 152 0.00 -2.02 12.37
CA GLY A 152 0.79 -2.69 13.41
C GLY A 152 1.63 -1.73 14.26
N ARG A 153 1.26 -0.45 14.37
CA ARG A 153 1.90 0.54 15.25
C ARG A 153 1.93 0.10 16.72
N ASN A 154 0.93 -0.66 17.16
CA ASN A 154 0.87 -1.28 18.48
C ASN A 154 1.74 -2.54 18.62
N ARG A 155 2.36 -3.05 17.55
CA ARG A 155 3.23 -4.23 17.64
C ARG A 155 4.60 -3.81 18.16
N PRO A 156 5.18 -4.57 19.12
CA PRO A 156 6.54 -4.32 19.55
C PRO A 156 7.46 -4.44 18.32
N ARG A 157 8.24 -3.40 18.07
CA ARG A 157 9.31 -3.49 17.08
C ARG A 157 10.33 -4.47 17.63
N HIS A 158 10.49 -5.61 16.97
CA HIS A 158 11.58 -6.55 17.27
C HIS A 158 12.89 -5.86 16.89
N ARG A 159 13.43 -5.04 17.79
CA ARG A 159 14.75 -4.43 17.65
C ARG A 159 15.75 -5.52 18.02
N VAL A 160 16.08 -6.39 17.05
CA VAL A 160 17.38 -7.06 17.14
C VAL A 160 18.40 -5.95 16.97
N PRO A 161 19.28 -5.68 17.96
CA PRO A 161 20.38 -4.77 17.73
C PRO A 161 21.17 -5.29 16.53
N MET A 162 21.31 -4.46 15.49
CA MET A 162 22.19 -4.78 14.38
C MET A 162 23.62 -4.77 14.91
N VAL A 163 24.24 -5.95 14.95
CA VAL A 163 25.67 -6.09 15.27
C VAL A 163 26.45 -5.88 13.98
N ARG A 164 27.46 -5.01 14.01
CA ARG A 164 28.43 -4.92 12.92
C ARG A 164 29.28 -6.18 12.95
N VAL A 165 29.40 -6.85 11.82
CA VAL A 165 30.25 -8.04 11.65
C VAL A 165 31.32 -7.79 10.60
N ASP A 166 32.43 -8.50 10.69
CA ASP A 166 33.46 -8.53 9.65
C ASP A 166 33.02 -9.40 8.46
N ASP A 167 33.84 -9.48 7.41
CA ASP A 167 33.56 -10.29 6.22
C ASP A 167 33.42 -11.80 6.52
N ARG A 168 33.86 -12.24 7.71
CA ARG A 168 33.74 -13.62 8.22
C ARG A 168 32.54 -13.82 9.15
N GLY A 169 31.73 -12.78 9.38
CA GLY A 169 30.54 -12.83 10.23
C GLY A 169 30.83 -12.71 11.73
N SER A 170 32.06 -12.37 12.13
CA SER A 170 32.44 -12.19 13.54
C SER A 170 32.05 -10.80 14.03
N PRO A 171 31.51 -10.64 15.26
CA PRO A 171 31.19 -9.33 15.81
C PRO A 171 32.42 -8.42 15.83
N VAL A 172 32.30 -7.24 15.22
CA VAL A 172 33.31 -6.20 15.30
C VAL A 172 33.04 -5.41 16.59
N GLU A 173 33.96 -5.49 17.56
CA GLU A 173 33.93 -4.61 18.72
C GLU A 173 33.92 -3.16 18.24
N GLN A 174 32.91 -2.40 18.65
CA GLN A 174 32.92 -0.96 18.41
C GLN A 174 34.13 -0.40 19.16
N PRO A 175 35.04 0.36 18.52
CA PRO A 175 36.08 1.04 19.28
C PRO A 175 35.36 1.87 20.35
N ALA A 176 35.80 1.73 21.60
CA ALA A 176 35.26 2.46 22.73
C ALA A 176 35.04 3.91 22.28
N GLN A 177 33.81 4.41 22.42
CA GLN A 177 33.51 5.80 22.15
C GLN A 177 34.58 6.61 22.87
N CYS A 178 35.45 7.28 22.11
CA CYS A 178 36.48 8.13 22.69
C CYS A 178 35.73 9.12 23.56
N ALA A 179 35.85 8.97 24.88
CA ALA A 179 35.26 9.85 25.86
C ALA A 179 36.05 11.16 25.80
N THR A 180 35.86 11.89 24.71
CA THR A 180 36.23 13.30 24.64
C THR A 180 35.16 14.03 25.45
N THR A 181 35.60 14.65 26.54
CA THR A 181 34.81 15.61 27.30
C THR A 181 34.22 16.66 26.36
N GLU A 182 33.13 17.32 26.77
CA GLU A 182 32.51 18.36 25.94
C GLU A 182 33.50 19.50 25.58
N GLU A 183 34.48 19.72 26.47
CA GLU A 183 35.61 20.64 26.31
C GLU A 183 36.65 20.17 25.28
N GLU A 184 37.03 18.89 25.27
CA GLU A 184 37.94 18.36 24.25
C GLU A 184 37.28 18.35 22.86
N ARG A 185 35.97 18.08 22.81
CA ARG A 185 35.18 18.21 21.58
C ARG A 185 35.15 19.65 21.09
N ALA A 186 35.03 20.61 22.00
CA ALA A 186 35.13 22.04 21.71
C ALA A 186 36.39 22.39 20.94
N GLU A 187 37.52 21.96 21.50
CA GLU A 187 38.84 22.37 21.05
C GLU A 187 39.11 21.85 19.64
N VAL A 188 38.75 20.60 19.37
CA VAL A 188 38.87 20.00 18.04
C VAL A 188 38.00 20.74 17.02
N LEU A 189 36.78 21.11 17.35
CA LEU A 189 35.89 21.86 16.45
C LEU A 189 36.37 23.31 16.22
N GLN A 190 36.94 23.96 17.24
CA GLN A 190 37.55 25.28 17.11
C GLN A 190 38.75 25.27 16.16
N LYS A 191 39.62 24.24 16.23
CA LYS A 191 40.75 24.06 15.30
C LYS A 191 40.27 23.91 13.85
N VAL A 192 39.15 23.23 13.62
CA VAL A 192 38.52 23.15 12.29
C VAL A 192 38.03 24.52 11.81
N GLN A 193 37.39 25.31 12.69
CA GLN A 193 36.90 26.66 12.35
C GLN A 193 38.05 27.60 11.95
N ARG A 194 39.18 27.53 12.66
CA ARG A 194 40.40 28.29 12.36
C ARG A 194 41.19 27.76 11.15
N LYS A 195 40.72 26.66 10.53
CA LYS A 195 41.38 25.92 9.44
C LYS A 195 42.76 25.34 9.82
N GLU A 196 43.00 25.14 11.10
CA GLU A 196 44.22 24.52 11.64
C GLU A 196 44.15 22.99 11.59
N LEU A 197 42.93 22.43 11.44
CA LEU A 197 42.69 20.99 11.37
C LEU A 197 41.70 20.68 10.25
N ALA A 198 42.02 19.71 9.39
CA ALA A 198 41.10 19.28 8.35
C ALA A 198 39.91 18.52 8.97
N VAL A 199 38.73 18.65 8.37
CA VAL A 199 37.49 18.00 8.85
C VAL A 199 37.64 16.47 8.95
N ALA A 200 38.44 15.86 8.08
CA ALA A 200 38.73 14.43 8.12
C ALA A 200 39.57 14.03 9.34
N ASP A 201 40.45 14.90 9.80
CA ASP A 201 41.32 14.66 10.95
C ASP A 201 40.56 14.87 12.26
N ALA A 202 39.72 15.90 12.29
CA ALA A 202 38.76 16.11 13.37
C ALA A 202 37.79 14.93 13.53
N ALA A 203 37.30 14.37 12.42
CA ALA A 203 36.43 13.19 12.44
C ALA A 203 37.12 11.98 13.09
N ARG A 204 38.41 11.77 12.77
CA ARG A 204 39.24 10.71 13.36
C ARG A 204 39.46 10.94 14.87
N GLN A 205 39.81 12.16 15.29
CA GLN A 205 40.03 12.48 16.70
C GLN A 205 38.75 12.37 17.55
N LEU A 206 37.60 12.73 16.99
CA LEU A 206 36.30 12.66 17.66
C LEU A 206 35.65 11.25 17.59
N GLY A 207 36.26 10.29 16.89
CA GLY A 207 35.69 8.97 16.69
C GLY A 207 34.34 8.99 15.97
N CYS A 208 34.14 9.94 15.05
CA CYS A 208 32.87 10.18 14.37
C CYS A 208 33.04 10.26 12.84
N GLU A 209 31.94 10.18 12.09
CA GLU A 209 31.97 10.36 10.64
C GLU A 209 32.10 11.84 10.26
N ARG A 210 32.71 12.14 9.10
CA ARG A 210 32.90 13.52 8.59
C ARG A 210 31.60 14.34 8.57
N ARG A 211 30.45 13.71 8.30
CA ARG A 211 29.13 14.37 8.31
C ARG A 211 28.71 14.82 9.72
N GLN A 212 29.10 14.06 10.74
CA GLN A 212 28.78 14.32 12.13
C GLN A 212 29.57 15.53 12.66
N VAL A 213 30.81 15.77 12.18
CA VAL A 213 31.59 16.98 12.50
C VAL A 213 30.83 18.25 12.14
N TYR A 214 30.26 18.35 10.93
CA TYR A 214 29.46 19.49 10.53
C TYR A 214 28.17 19.65 11.34
N ALA A 215 27.57 18.55 11.80
CA ALA A 215 26.40 18.60 12.66
C ALA A 215 26.75 19.09 14.07
N LEU A 216 27.92 18.69 14.59
CA LEU A 216 28.46 19.17 15.86
C LEU A 216 28.80 20.66 15.79
N MET A 217 29.47 21.13 14.73
CA MET A 217 29.75 22.57 14.52
C MET A 217 28.46 23.40 14.50
N ARG A 218 27.43 22.97 13.74
CA ARG A 218 26.14 23.68 13.71
C ARG A 218 25.43 23.72 15.05
N ARG A 219 25.47 22.61 15.81
CA ARG A 219 24.88 22.52 17.15
C ARG A 219 25.64 23.41 18.14
N TRP A 220 26.96 23.47 18.01
CA TRP A 220 27.85 24.34 18.78
C TRP A 220 27.61 25.83 18.50
N GLU A 221 27.44 26.21 17.22
CA GLU A 221 27.07 27.57 16.80
C GLU A 221 25.72 28.02 17.37
N THR A 222 24.77 27.09 17.60
CA THR A 222 23.45 27.40 18.17
C THR A 222 23.47 27.58 19.69
N HIS A 223 24.47 27.05 20.39
CA HIS A 223 24.62 27.18 21.85
C HIS A 223 25.60 28.30 22.29
N GLY A 224 26.17 29.07 21.34
CA GLY A 224 26.72 30.41 21.61
C GLY A 224 28.22 30.56 21.86
N THR A 225 29.07 29.59 21.50
CA THR A 225 30.53 29.68 21.76
C THR A 225 31.40 30.05 20.55
N LEU A 226 30.84 30.31 19.36
CA LEU A 226 31.55 30.85 18.20
C LEU A 226 30.61 31.68 17.31
N THR A 227 31.16 32.71 16.65
CA THR A 227 30.43 33.51 15.66
C THR A 227 30.10 32.65 14.42
N PRO A 228 28.82 32.47 14.06
CA PRO A 228 28.44 31.65 12.91
C PRO A 228 28.94 32.27 11.61
N LEU A 229 29.40 31.43 10.68
CA LEU A 229 29.73 31.89 9.33
C LEU A 229 28.46 32.39 8.63
N PRO A 230 28.53 33.52 7.90
CA PRO A 230 27.36 34.06 7.21
C PRO A 230 26.82 33.04 6.21
N TRP A 231 25.52 32.77 6.33
CA TRP A 231 24.81 31.89 5.41
C TRP A 231 24.99 32.37 3.97
N ARG A 232 25.52 31.52 3.10
CA ARG A 232 25.54 31.76 1.65
C ARG A 232 24.35 31.04 1.02
N PRO A 233 23.40 31.77 0.39
CA PRO A 233 22.36 31.13 -0.40
C PRO A 233 22.99 30.26 -1.49
N ARG A 234 22.37 29.12 -1.78
CA ARG A 234 22.65 28.43 -3.05
C ARG A 234 22.23 29.38 -4.16
N THR A 235 23.17 29.75 -5.03
CA THR A 235 22.85 30.43 -6.28
C THR A 235 21.83 29.58 -7.04
N PRO A 236 20.65 30.11 -7.39
CA PRO A 236 19.73 29.41 -8.27
C PRO A 236 20.45 29.15 -9.59
N ASP A 237 20.40 27.90 -10.05
CA ASP A 237 20.86 27.50 -11.37
C ASP A 237 19.90 28.10 -12.40
N LEU A 238 20.27 29.23 -13.01
CA LEU A 238 19.42 30.00 -13.92
C LEU A 238 19.30 29.40 -15.34
N ASP A 239 19.89 28.22 -15.60
CA ASP A 239 20.00 27.65 -16.95
C ASP A 239 19.07 26.44 -17.21
N ARG A 240 17.87 26.41 -16.64
CA ARG A 240 16.90 25.32 -16.89
C ARG A 240 15.46 25.74 -17.20
N ALA A 241 15.29 26.85 -17.91
CA ALA A 241 14.02 27.21 -18.52
C ALA A 241 14.20 27.63 -19.98
N THR A 242 14.27 26.63 -20.87
CA THR A 242 13.86 26.70 -22.28
C THR A 242 13.74 25.26 -22.78
N ILE A 243 12.83 25.02 -23.74
CA ILE A 243 12.27 23.73 -24.23
C ILE A 243 10.95 23.42 -23.48
N THR A 244 9.75 23.53 -24.04
CA THR A 244 9.28 23.63 -25.44
C THR A 244 7.82 24.11 -25.47
N GLU A 245 7.44 24.67 -26.62
CA GLU A 245 6.08 24.89 -27.13
C GLU A 245 5.20 23.63 -27.14
#